data_AF-A0A378MVD1-F1
#
_entry.id   AF-A0A378MVD1-F1
#
_cell.length_a   1.000
_cell.length_b   1.000
_cell.length_c   1.000
_cell.angle_alpha   90.00
_cell.angle_beta   90.00
_cell.angle_gamma   90.00
#
_symmetry.space_group_name_H-M   'P 1'
#
loop_
_entity.id
_entity.type
_entity.pdbx_description
1 polymer ?
#
loop_
_entity_poly.entity_id
_entity_poly.type
_entity_poly.pdbx_seq_one_letter_code
_entity_poly.pdbx_strand_id
1 'polypeptide(L)'
;MAQDLVIIEDDCGTHEGIVMTPLIEGGDVKEALRDRVLGRVVAEDVLKPGTDEVLIPRNTLLDEKWCDVVDRESVDVIKVRSVVTCDTDFGVCAKCYGRDLARGHLINQGEAVGVIAAQSIGEPGTQLTMRTFHIGGAASAAAKESSIQVKNAGTIKLTNAKFVTNKEGKIVLTSRNTELTVIDTFGRTKENYKVPYGAVLSKHDGAEVAVGEVVANWDPHTMPVISEVSGRIQFSDIVDGLTVTRQTDELTGLSSIVVQDVGERATAGKDLRPALRLVDSNGKDILIPGTDVAAQYFLPGKAIVTLDDGAEIEVGEALARIPQESVGRKILPVVFHA
;
A
#
# COMPACT_ATOMS: atom_id res chain seq x y z
N MET A 1 26.84 10.22 1.52
CA MET A 1 25.76 10.86 0.76
C MET A 1 25.09 12.00 1.53
N ALA A 2 24.75 11.85 2.82
CA ALA A 2 24.12 12.94 3.57
C ALA A 2 25.11 13.96 4.20
N GLN A 3 26.42 13.71 4.19
CA GLN A 3 27.38 14.43 5.04
C GLN A 3 27.61 15.90 4.63
N ASP A 4 27.32 16.24 3.38
CA ASP A 4 27.56 17.58 2.82
C ASP A 4 26.36 18.54 3.00
N LEU A 5 25.31 18.11 3.73
CA LEU A 5 24.10 18.90 3.93
C LEU A 5 24.23 19.78 5.19
N VAL A 6 24.43 21.08 4.98
CA VAL A 6 24.59 22.11 6.02
C VAL A 6 23.59 23.25 5.78
N ILE A 7 23.15 23.91 6.86
CA ILE A 7 22.36 25.14 6.73
C ILE A 7 23.28 26.31 6.35
N ILE A 8 23.13 26.85 5.14
CA ILE A 8 24.05 27.89 4.62
C ILE A 8 23.41 29.26 4.40
N GLU A 9 22.08 29.34 4.40
CA GLU A 9 21.34 30.60 4.23
C GLU A 9 20.01 30.56 5.01
N ASP A 10 19.33 31.71 5.15
CA ASP A 10 18.06 31.79 5.87
C ASP A 10 16.86 31.36 5.01
N ASP A 11 16.78 31.88 3.78
CA ASP A 11 15.65 31.67 2.88
C ASP A 11 16.10 31.62 1.41
N CYS A 12 15.88 30.49 0.74
CA CYS A 12 16.17 30.32 -0.69
C CYS A 12 15.15 31.02 -1.61
N GLY A 13 14.09 31.61 -1.07
CA GLY A 13 13.04 32.31 -1.82
C GLY A 13 11.99 31.41 -2.47
N THR A 14 12.13 30.08 -2.38
CA THR A 14 11.22 29.14 -3.05
C THR A 14 9.76 29.29 -2.60
N HIS A 15 8.85 29.17 -3.56
CA HIS A 15 7.40 29.08 -3.33
C HIS A 15 6.89 27.63 -3.40
N GLU A 16 7.79 26.71 -3.74
CA GLU A 16 7.50 25.29 -3.75
C GLU A 16 7.48 24.72 -2.34
N GLY A 17 6.75 23.62 -2.19
CA GLY A 17 6.55 22.99 -0.90
C GLY A 17 5.80 21.68 -1.05
N ILE A 18 5.73 20.93 0.05
CA ILE A 18 5.01 19.66 0.11
C ILE A 18 3.69 19.90 0.83
N VAL A 19 2.61 19.42 0.23
CA VAL A 19 1.29 19.41 0.85
C VAL A 19 1.26 18.35 1.94
N MET A 20 1.03 18.77 3.17
CA MET A 20 0.87 17.90 4.34
C MET A 20 -0.60 17.79 4.71
N THR A 21 -1.04 16.56 4.94
CA THR A 21 -2.37 16.19 5.43
C THR A 21 -2.22 15.31 6.67
N PRO A 22 -3.23 15.14 7.53
CA PRO A 22 -3.17 14.11 8.57
C PRO A 22 -2.94 12.72 7.94
N LEU A 23 -2.25 11.83 8.64
CA LEU A 23 -2.10 10.44 8.25
C LEU A 23 -3.28 9.65 8.81
N ILE A 24 -4.20 9.28 7.93
CA ILE A 24 -5.40 8.54 8.28
C ILE A 24 -5.27 7.12 7.72
N GLU A 25 -5.41 6.12 8.59
CA GLU A 25 -5.45 4.71 8.20
C GLU A 25 -6.66 4.05 8.84
N GLY A 26 -7.53 3.44 8.05
CA GLY A 26 -8.66 2.70 8.60
C GLY A 26 -9.77 3.57 9.22
N GLY A 27 -9.75 4.87 8.91
CA GLY A 27 -10.58 5.89 9.56
C GLY A 27 -10.06 6.34 10.94
N ASP A 28 -8.94 5.79 11.41
CA ASP A 28 -8.25 6.29 12.59
C ASP A 28 -7.12 7.24 12.18
N VAL A 29 -7.03 8.39 12.85
CA VAL A 29 -5.92 9.33 12.66
C VAL A 29 -4.70 8.75 13.36
N LYS A 30 -3.74 8.22 12.57
CA LYS A 30 -2.47 7.70 13.09
C LYS A 30 -1.53 8.81 13.53
N GLU A 31 -1.50 9.88 12.74
CA GLU A 31 -0.70 11.06 13.01
C GLU A 31 -1.51 12.29 12.62
N ALA A 32 -1.79 13.14 13.61
CA ALA A 32 -2.57 14.35 13.40
C ALA A 32 -1.74 15.40 12.63
N LEU A 33 -2.42 16.32 11.94
CA LEU A 33 -1.73 17.35 11.17
C LEU A 33 -0.79 18.18 12.06
N ARG A 34 -1.23 18.52 13.30
CA ARG A 34 -0.43 19.23 14.32
C ARG A 34 0.98 18.65 14.51
N ASP A 35 1.11 17.32 14.50
CA ASP A 35 2.36 16.64 14.81
C ASP A 35 3.24 16.56 13.56
N ARG A 36 2.63 16.37 12.39
CA ARG A 36 3.32 16.32 11.09
C ARG A 36 3.93 17.66 10.67
N VAL A 37 3.27 18.76 11.05
CA VAL A 37 3.68 20.12 10.67
C VAL A 37 4.49 20.83 11.74
N LEU A 38 4.56 20.29 12.97
CA LEU A 38 5.32 20.89 14.07
C LEU A 38 6.77 21.13 13.66
N GLY A 39 7.23 22.37 13.85
CA GLY A 39 8.58 22.79 13.53
C GLY A 39 8.85 23.03 12.05
N ARG A 40 7.85 22.92 11.16
CA ARG A 40 7.99 23.26 9.74
C ARG A 40 7.61 24.71 9.48
N VAL A 41 8.02 25.22 8.31
CA VAL A 41 7.67 26.57 7.85
C VAL A 41 6.61 26.49 6.76
N VAL A 42 5.61 27.37 6.83
CA VAL A 42 4.52 27.46 5.86
C VAL A 42 5.02 27.99 4.50
N ALA A 43 4.66 27.32 3.41
CA ALA A 43 5.06 27.70 2.05
C ALA A 43 4.10 28.68 1.36
N GLU A 44 2.82 28.66 1.73
CA GLU A 44 1.75 29.52 1.19
C GLU A 44 0.77 29.94 2.29
N ASP A 45 0.09 31.08 2.14
CA ASP A 45 -0.87 31.56 3.14
C ASP A 45 -1.96 30.50 3.40
N VAL A 46 -2.05 30.04 4.64
CA VAL A 46 -3.09 29.11 5.07
C VAL A 46 -4.34 29.92 5.37
N LEU A 47 -5.40 29.66 4.61
CA LEU A 47 -6.70 30.31 4.82
C LEU A 47 -7.49 29.60 5.90
N LYS A 48 -8.34 30.36 6.59
CA LYS A 48 -9.30 29.79 7.54
C LYS A 48 -10.35 28.98 6.77
N PRO A 49 -10.66 27.73 7.18
CA PRO A 49 -11.64 26.92 6.47
C PRO A 49 -13.00 27.61 6.33
N GLY A 50 -13.48 27.76 5.10
CA GLY A 50 -14.77 28.40 4.79
C GLY A 50 -14.73 29.93 4.64
N THR A 51 -13.56 30.57 4.76
CA THR A 51 -13.40 32.01 4.49
C THR A 51 -12.14 32.29 3.66
N ASP A 52 -12.04 33.50 3.10
CA ASP A 52 -10.84 33.98 2.40
C ASP A 52 -9.88 34.73 3.35
N GLU A 53 -10.05 34.56 4.66
CA GLU A 53 -9.20 35.19 5.67
C GLU A 53 -7.93 34.38 5.89
N VAL A 54 -6.77 35.05 5.82
CA VAL A 54 -5.47 34.42 6.09
C VAL A 54 -5.37 34.08 7.58
N LEU A 55 -5.30 32.79 7.89
CA LEU A 55 -5.12 32.27 9.24
C LEU A 55 -3.64 32.22 9.63
N ILE A 56 -2.80 31.66 8.76
CA ILE A 56 -1.35 31.55 8.98
C ILE A 56 -0.62 32.07 7.75
N PRO A 57 0.10 33.20 7.86
CA PRO A 57 0.86 33.74 6.74
C PRO A 57 1.99 32.80 6.28
N ARG A 58 2.37 32.92 5.01
CA ARG A 58 3.57 32.30 4.44
C ARG A 58 4.82 32.66 5.24
N ASN A 59 5.78 31.74 5.25
CA ASN A 59 7.06 31.85 5.96
C ASN A 59 6.94 31.88 7.49
N THR A 60 5.78 31.51 8.03
CA THR A 60 5.60 31.34 9.48
C THR A 60 6.15 29.99 9.93
N LEU A 61 6.98 29.99 10.98
CA LEU A 61 7.42 28.78 11.67
C LEU A 61 6.28 28.26 12.55
N LEU A 62 5.87 27.00 12.32
CA LEU A 62 4.81 26.35 13.09
C LEU A 62 5.37 25.84 14.41
N ASP A 63 5.09 26.57 15.48
CA ASP A 63 5.34 26.17 16.86
C ASP A 63 4.10 25.50 17.47
N GLU A 64 4.19 25.09 18.73
CA GLU A 64 3.08 24.43 19.44
C GLU A 64 1.81 25.30 19.45
N LYS A 65 1.96 26.63 19.52
CA LYS A 65 0.81 27.56 19.55
C LYS A 65 0.12 27.61 18.20
N TRP A 66 0.90 27.66 17.11
CA TRP A 66 0.33 27.59 15.76
C TRP A 66 -0.32 26.24 15.51
N CYS A 67 0.27 25.14 15.98
CA CYS A 67 -0.36 23.82 15.89
C CYS A 67 -1.70 23.74 16.64
N ASP A 68 -1.83 24.38 17.80
CA ASP A 68 -3.12 24.45 18.51
C ASP A 68 -4.16 25.29 17.73
N VAL A 69 -3.74 26.33 17.00
CA VAL A 69 -4.62 27.09 16.09
C VAL A 69 -5.05 26.23 14.90
N VAL A 70 -4.13 25.46 14.30
CA VAL A 70 -4.41 24.52 13.21
C VAL A 70 -5.50 23.52 13.61
N ASP A 71 -5.38 22.93 14.80
CA ASP A 71 -6.37 22.00 15.32
C ASP A 71 -7.71 22.69 15.64
N ARG A 72 -7.68 23.85 16.32
CA ARG A 72 -8.89 24.58 16.73
C ARG A 72 -9.72 25.04 15.53
N GLU A 73 -9.07 25.53 14.50
CA GLU A 73 -9.74 25.98 13.27
C GLU A 73 -9.99 24.81 12.29
N SER A 74 -9.62 23.58 12.65
CA SER A 74 -9.82 22.36 11.85
C SER A 74 -9.25 22.47 10.44
N VAL A 75 -7.99 22.93 10.35
CA VAL A 75 -7.25 22.97 9.08
C VAL A 75 -6.78 21.55 8.75
N ASP A 76 -7.15 21.06 7.56
CA ASP A 76 -6.88 19.68 7.14
C ASP A 76 -5.67 19.56 6.19
N VAL A 77 -5.25 20.67 5.59
CA VAL A 77 -4.21 20.72 4.55
C VAL A 77 -3.33 21.95 4.76
N ILE A 78 -2.02 21.77 4.81
CA ILE A 78 -1.04 22.86 4.86
C ILE A 78 0.09 22.54 3.89
N LYS A 79 0.41 23.46 2.98
CA LYS A 79 1.64 23.39 2.19
C LYS A 79 2.79 23.94 3.00
N VAL A 80 3.75 23.07 3.32
CA VAL A 80 4.95 23.41 4.10
C VAL A 80 6.18 23.38 3.20
N ARG A 81 7.18 24.18 3.55
CA ARG A 81 8.50 24.12 2.92
C ARG A 81 9.17 22.80 3.23
N SER A 82 10.03 22.36 2.32
CA SER A 82 10.72 21.08 2.43
C SER A 82 12.17 21.21 1.99
N VAL A 83 13.03 20.41 2.63
CA VAL A 83 14.42 20.22 2.24
C VAL A 83 14.54 19.75 0.78
N VAL A 84 13.56 18.98 0.29
CA VAL A 84 13.56 18.44 -1.09
C VAL A 84 13.27 19.52 -2.13
N THR A 85 12.47 20.54 -1.78
CA THR A 85 12.09 21.64 -2.67
C THR A 85 12.94 22.88 -2.42
N CYS A 86 14.13 22.71 -1.85
CA CYS A 86 15.03 23.82 -1.53
C CYS A 86 15.91 24.16 -2.74
N ASP A 87 15.97 25.45 -3.09
CA ASP A 87 16.73 25.95 -4.24
C ASP A 87 18.16 26.40 -3.86
N THR A 88 18.61 26.07 -2.65
CA THR A 88 19.92 26.45 -2.12
C THR A 88 21.02 25.59 -2.75
N ASP A 89 22.03 26.22 -3.35
CA ASP A 89 23.18 25.51 -3.93
C ASP A 89 24.08 24.93 -2.84
N PHE A 90 24.38 23.62 -2.91
CA PHE A 90 25.30 22.93 -2.00
C PHE A 90 24.97 23.10 -0.50
N GLY A 91 23.69 23.13 -0.15
CA GLY A 91 23.22 23.23 1.22
C GLY A 91 21.70 23.30 1.30
N VAL A 92 21.18 23.76 2.43
CA VAL A 92 19.74 23.96 2.65
C VAL A 92 19.53 25.29 3.37
N CYS A 93 18.46 26.00 3.06
CA CYS A 93 18.09 27.19 3.83
C CYS A 93 17.39 26.85 5.15
N ALA A 94 17.50 27.72 6.15
CA ALA A 94 16.90 27.53 7.47
C ALA A 94 15.39 27.32 7.39
N LYS A 95 14.67 28.05 6.51
CA LYS A 95 13.22 27.92 6.36
C LYS A 95 12.75 26.62 5.71
N CYS A 96 13.54 26.01 4.82
CA CYS A 96 13.17 24.72 4.23
C CYS A 96 13.38 23.54 5.18
N TYR A 97 14.31 23.67 6.13
CA TYR A 97 14.49 22.71 7.21
C TYR A 97 13.49 22.94 8.36
N GLY A 98 13.39 24.19 8.82
CA GLY A 98 12.53 24.61 9.92
C GLY A 98 13.24 24.60 11.28
N ARG A 99 12.61 23.96 12.26
CA ARG A 99 13.02 23.95 13.67
C ARG A 99 14.09 22.91 13.94
N ASP A 100 15.09 23.28 14.73
CA ASP A 100 15.98 22.33 15.37
C ASP A 100 15.21 21.59 16.48
N LEU A 101 14.98 20.29 16.30
CA LEU A 101 14.24 19.47 17.26
C LEU A 101 14.96 19.27 18.60
N ALA A 102 16.28 19.48 18.67
CA ALA A 102 17.03 19.36 19.91
C ALA A 102 16.96 20.64 20.76
N ARG A 103 16.89 21.81 20.12
CA ARG A 103 16.94 23.12 20.80
C ARG A 103 15.63 23.89 20.79
N GLY A 104 14.73 23.54 19.89
CA GLY A 104 13.37 24.07 19.84
C GLY A 104 13.23 25.47 19.21
N HIS A 105 14.27 26.02 18.59
CA HIS A 105 14.20 27.26 17.81
C HIS A 105 14.43 26.99 16.32
N LEU A 106 14.23 28.00 15.46
CA LEU A 106 14.59 27.91 14.04
C LEU A 106 16.07 27.51 13.92
N ILE A 107 16.39 26.60 13.00
CA ILE A 107 17.75 26.07 12.90
C ILE A 107 18.77 27.18 12.56
N ASN A 108 19.93 27.11 13.20
CA ASN A 108 21.00 28.08 12.98
C ASN A 108 21.79 27.76 11.70
N GLN A 109 22.31 28.80 11.08
CA GLN A 109 23.30 28.66 10.00
C GLN A 109 24.56 27.97 10.53
N GLY A 110 25.13 27.08 9.72
CA GLY A 110 26.30 26.27 10.05
C GLY A 110 25.99 24.89 10.66
N GLU A 111 24.72 24.58 10.97
CA GLU A 111 24.37 23.28 11.54
C GLU A 111 24.43 22.16 10.47
N ALA A 112 25.12 21.06 10.80
CA ALA A 112 25.31 19.91 9.91
C ALA A 112 24.09 18.97 9.93
N VAL A 113 22.98 19.42 9.36
CA VAL A 113 21.68 18.71 9.34
C VAL A 113 21.75 17.32 8.72
N GLY A 114 22.65 17.10 7.77
CA GLY A 114 22.80 15.80 7.12
C GLY A 114 23.33 14.71 8.05
N VAL A 115 24.25 15.06 8.96
CA VAL A 115 24.77 14.13 9.98
C VAL A 115 23.71 13.84 11.02
N ILE A 116 22.98 14.88 11.47
CA ILE A 116 21.88 14.75 12.42
C ILE A 116 20.82 13.79 11.88
N ALA A 117 20.35 14.02 10.64
CA ALA A 117 19.34 13.17 10.01
C ALA A 117 19.79 11.70 9.87
N ALA A 118 21.06 11.47 9.51
CA ALA A 118 21.60 10.11 9.40
C ALA A 118 21.61 9.37 10.74
N GLN A 119 22.00 10.05 11.82
CA GLN A 119 22.00 9.47 13.18
C GLN A 119 20.59 9.21 13.69
N SER A 120 19.66 10.14 13.48
CA SER A 120 18.26 10.02 13.90
C SER A 120 17.53 8.83 13.25
N ILE A 121 18.02 8.31 12.13
CA ILE A 121 17.51 7.07 11.51
C ILE A 121 18.34 5.86 11.94
N GLY A 122 19.67 5.98 11.92
CA GLY A 122 20.59 4.86 12.15
C GLY A 122 20.53 4.29 13.57
N GLU A 123 20.57 5.14 14.60
CA GLU A 123 20.56 4.68 15.99
C GLU A 123 19.23 4.00 16.36
N PRO A 124 18.05 4.61 16.11
CA PRO A 124 16.78 3.92 16.39
C PRO A 124 16.59 2.65 15.57
N GLY A 125 17.07 2.61 14.32
CA GLY A 125 16.98 1.42 13.47
C GLY A 125 17.80 0.24 13.99
N THR A 126 19.02 0.47 14.44
CA THR A 126 19.86 -0.56 15.08
C THR A 126 19.28 -1.01 16.43
N GLN A 127 18.67 -0.09 17.19
CA GLN A 127 17.98 -0.43 18.43
C GLN A 127 16.72 -1.28 18.19
N LEU A 128 15.89 -0.91 17.20
CA LEU A 128 14.64 -1.61 16.90
C LEU A 128 14.92 -3.03 16.40
N THR A 129 15.92 -3.20 15.54
CA THR A 129 16.34 -4.53 15.09
C THR A 129 16.79 -5.39 16.27
N MET A 130 17.67 -4.89 17.14
CA MET A 130 18.09 -5.60 18.36
C MET A 130 16.89 -5.96 19.25
N ARG A 131 15.98 -5.03 19.56
CA ARG A 131 14.80 -5.29 20.41
C ARG A 131 13.84 -6.32 19.81
N THR A 132 13.64 -6.28 18.50
CA THR A 132 12.74 -7.23 17.81
C THR A 132 13.25 -8.66 17.93
N PHE A 133 14.57 -8.89 17.92
CA PHE A 133 15.14 -10.24 18.12
C PHE A 133 14.95 -10.78 19.54
N HIS A 134 14.97 -9.93 20.57
CA HIS A 134 14.88 -10.37 21.96
C HIS A 134 13.45 -10.58 22.44
N ILE A 135 12.48 -9.87 21.86
CA ILE A 135 11.04 -9.95 22.21
C ILE A 135 10.26 -10.86 21.24
N GLY A 136 10.85 -11.23 20.10
CA GLY A 136 10.21 -11.90 18.95
C GLY A 136 9.64 -13.31 19.18
N GLY A 137 9.56 -13.81 20.42
CA GLY A 137 8.98 -15.11 20.76
C GLY A 137 7.49 -15.11 21.10
N ALA A 138 6.88 -13.95 21.38
CA ALA A 138 5.46 -13.85 21.74
C ALA A 138 4.66 -13.13 20.64
N ALA A 139 4.46 -13.81 19.50
CA ALA A 139 3.55 -13.33 18.46
C ALA A 139 2.11 -13.67 18.83
N SER A 140 1.35 -12.71 19.35
CA SER A 140 -0.11 -12.82 19.38
C SER A 140 -0.62 -12.71 17.94
N ALA A 141 -1.24 -13.78 17.43
CA ALA A 141 -1.94 -13.74 16.16
C ALA A 141 -3.16 -12.81 16.29
N ALA A 142 -2.96 -11.52 16.00
CA ALA A 142 -4.09 -10.63 15.75
C ALA A 142 -4.89 -11.22 14.58
N ALA A 143 -6.21 -11.33 14.75
CA ALA A 143 -7.09 -11.78 13.70
C ALA A 143 -6.85 -10.92 12.44
N LYS A 144 -6.55 -11.56 11.31
CA LYS A 144 -6.36 -10.84 10.05
C LYS A 144 -7.70 -10.23 9.65
N GLU A 145 -7.71 -8.93 9.41
CA GLU A 145 -8.87 -8.24 8.84
C GLU A 145 -9.13 -8.80 7.43
N SER A 146 -10.38 -9.19 7.18
CA SER A 146 -10.85 -9.75 5.91
C SER A 146 -11.80 -8.82 5.17
N SER A 147 -12.12 -7.65 5.75
CA SER A 147 -13.08 -6.72 5.18
C SER A 147 -12.79 -5.29 5.63
N ILE A 148 -13.26 -4.33 4.83
CA ILE A 148 -13.25 -2.90 5.17
C ILE A 148 -14.67 -2.48 5.47
N GLN A 149 -14.88 -2.03 6.70
CA GLN A 149 -16.10 -1.38 7.15
C GLN A 149 -15.83 0.12 7.33
N VAL A 150 -16.62 0.94 6.65
CA VAL A 150 -16.51 2.40 6.69
C VAL A 150 -17.02 2.91 8.03
N LYS A 151 -16.30 3.84 8.67
CA LYS A 151 -16.70 4.42 9.98
C LYS A 151 -17.47 5.73 9.82
N ASN A 152 -17.38 6.40 8.68
CA ASN A 152 -17.94 7.72 8.41
C ASN A 152 -18.73 7.74 7.10
N ALA A 153 -19.87 8.42 7.10
CA ALA A 153 -20.60 8.65 5.85
C ALA A 153 -19.80 9.57 4.90
N GLY A 154 -19.88 9.26 3.60
CA GLY A 154 -19.18 9.99 2.55
C GLY A 154 -19.32 9.31 1.19
N THR A 155 -18.45 9.69 0.26
CA THR A 155 -18.36 9.12 -1.09
C THR A 155 -17.07 8.34 -1.22
N ILE A 156 -17.11 7.16 -1.85
CA ILE A 156 -15.91 6.38 -2.15
C ILE A 156 -15.15 7.04 -3.30
N LYS A 157 -13.83 7.15 -3.15
CA LYS A 157 -12.89 7.48 -4.21
C LYS A 157 -11.82 6.39 -4.29
N LEU A 158 -11.73 5.72 -5.43
CA LEU A 158 -10.73 4.71 -5.70
C LEU A 158 -9.53 5.33 -6.42
N THR A 159 -8.32 5.12 -5.89
CA THR A 159 -7.07 5.56 -6.51
C THR A 159 -6.26 4.34 -6.95
N ASN A 160 -5.67 4.41 -8.16
CA ASN A 160 -4.90 3.33 -8.77
C ASN A 160 -5.68 1.99 -8.91
N ALA A 161 -7.02 2.07 -9.00
CA ALA A 161 -7.87 0.90 -9.14
C ALA A 161 -7.99 0.46 -10.60
N LYS A 162 -7.67 -0.81 -10.85
CA LYS A 162 -8.16 -1.58 -11.99
C LYS A 162 -9.10 -2.64 -11.44
N PHE A 163 -10.24 -2.81 -12.09
CA PHE A 163 -11.24 -3.76 -11.65
C PHE A 163 -11.94 -4.39 -12.85
N VAL A 164 -12.54 -5.54 -12.58
CA VAL A 164 -13.43 -6.22 -13.50
C VAL A 164 -14.75 -6.51 -12.80
N THR A 165 -15.83 -6.57 -13.57
CA THR A 165 -17.16 -6.91 -13.04
C THR A 165 -17.42 -8.39 -13.33
N ASN A 166 -17.64 -9.16 -12.26
CA ASN A 166 -18.02 -10.57 -12.37
C ASN A 166 -19.50 -10.70 -12.76
N LYS A 167 -19.93 -11.88 -13.22
CA LYS A 167 -21.31 -12.25 -13.59
C LYS A 167 -22.35 -11.88 -12.54
N GLU A 168 -21.98 -11.98 -11.27
CA GLU A 168 -22.83 -11.61 -10.13
C GLU A 168 -22.99 -10.08 -9.95
N GLY A 169 -22.41 -9.27 -10.84
CA GLY A 169 -22.40 -7.81 -10.75
C GLY A 169 -21.43 -7.25 -9.71
N LYS A 170 -20.61 -8.11 -9.08
CA LYS A 170 -19.61 -7.71 -8.08
C LYS A 170 -18.35 -7.18 -8.76
N ILE A 171 -17.76 -6.15 -8.16
CA ILE A 171 -16.53 -5.54 -8.65
C ILE A 171 -15.34 -6.23 -7.98
N VAL A 172 -14.44 -6.80 -8.77
CA VAL A 172 -13.25 -7.50 -8.26
C VAL A 172 -12.01 -6.71 -8.68
N LEU A 173 -11.16 -6.37 -7.71
CA LEU A 173 -9.94 -5.60 -7.95
C LEU A 173 -8.84 -6.47 -8.59
N THR A 174 -8.24 -5.96 -9.66
CA THR A 174 -7.12 -6.58 -10.38
C THR A 174 -5.82 -5.78 -10.26
N SER A 175 -5.83 -4.67 -9.51
CA SER A 175 -4.66 -3.88 -9.13
C SER A 175 -4.11 -4.26 -7.74
N ARG A 176 -2.78 -4.19 -7.58
CA ARG A 176 -2.09 -4.54 -6.31
C ARG A 176 -1.92 -3.39 -5.32
N ASN A 177 -2.01 -2.14 -5.81
CA ASN A 177 -1.75 -0.93 -5.02
C ASN A 177 -2.99 -0.03 -4.99
N THR A 178 -4.17 -0.63 -4.82
CA THR A 178 -5.43 0.11 -4.78
C THR A 178 -5.60 0.79 -3.44
N GLU A 179 -5.94 2.07 -3.46
CA GLU A 179 -6.36 2.81 -2.28
C GLU A 179 -7.85 3.16 -2.39
N LEU A 180 -8.59 2.90 -1.32
CA LEU A 180 -9.98 3.27 -1.15
C LEU A 180 -10.05 4.40 -0.13
N THR A 181 -10.42 5.57 -0.61
CA THR A 181 -10.57 6.77 0.20
C THR A 181 -12.05 7.09 0.37
N VAL A 182 -12.48 7.41 1.59
CA VAL A 182 -13.82 7.97 1.82
C VAL A 182 -13.67 9.48 1.94
N ILE A 183 -14.31 10.21 1.03
CA ILE A 183 -14.30 11.67 0.99
C ILE A 183 -15.62 12.24 1.50
N ASP A 184 -15.57 13.42 2.09
CA ASP A 184 -16.77 14.17 2.48
C ASP A 184 -17.34 15.02 1.33
N THR A 185 -18.45 15.70 1.58
CA THR A 185 -19.11 16.60 0.63
C THR A 185 -18.26 17.80 0.21
N PHE A 186 -17.21 18.12 0.96
CA PHE A 186 -16.26 19.20 0.68
C PHE A 186 -14.97 18.69 0.02
N GLY A 187 -14.91 17.40 -0.34
CA GLY A 187 -13.75 16.77 -1.00
C GLY A 187 -12.61 16.39 -0.05
N ARG A 188 -12.83 16.42 1.26
CA ARG A 188 -11.81 16.08 2.27
C ARG A 188 -11.78 14.59 2.54
N THR A 189 -10.58 14.04 2.63
CA THR A 189 -10.36 12.64 3.00
C THR A 189 -10.70 12.41 4.47
N LYS A 190 -11.72 11.59 4.74
CA LYS A 190 -12.08 11.13 6.09
C LYS A 190 -11.43 9.82 6.44
N GLU A 191 -11.27 8.92 5.47
CA GLU A 191 -10.74 7.58 5.67
C GLU A 191 -9.88 7.18 4.47
N ASN A 192 -8.80 6.45 4.73
CA ASN A 192 -8.02 5.81 3.67
C ASN A 192 -7.73 4.36 4.05
N TYR A 193 -7.96 3.46 3.11
CA TYR A 193 -7.77 2.03 3.24
C TYR A 193 -6.95 1.50 2.07
N LYS A 194 -5.95 0.68 2.36
CA LYS A 194 -5.28 -0.12 1.33
C LYS A 194 -6.12 -1.35 1.04
N VAL A 195 -6.44 -1.55 -0.23
CA VAL A 195 -7.26 -2.69 -0.66
C VAL A 195 -6.42 -3.68 -1.44
N PRO A 196 -6.35 -4.96 -1.02
CA PRO A 196 -5.52 -5.96 -1.67
C PRO A 196 -6.08 -6.37 -3.04
N TYR A 197 -5.22 -6.98 -3.85
CA TYR A 197 -5.60 -7.63 -5.10
C TYR A 197 -6.62 -8.75 -4.84
N GLY A 198 -7.63 -8.86 -5.70
CA GLY A 198 -8.67 -9.86 -5.60
C GLY A 198 -9.75 -9.56 -4.55
N ALA A 199 -9.67 -8.40 -3.89
CA ALA A 199 -10.76 -7.95 -3.03
C ALA A 199 -12.01 -7.65 -3.85
N VAL A 200 -13.15 -8.01 -3.28
CA VAL A 200 -14.47 -7.80 -3.86
C VAL A 200 -15.07 -6.55 -3.24
N LEU A 201 -15.34 -5.55 -4.07
CA LEU A 201 -16.00 -4.30 -3.67
C LEU A 201 -17.52 -4.45 -3.78
N SER A 202 -18.24 -3.95 -2.79
CA SER A 202 -19.71 -3.88 -2.80
C SER A 202 -20.24 -2.63 -3.49
N LYS A 203 -19.38 -1.62 -3.71
CA LYS A 203 -19.71 -0.30 -4.27
C LYS A 203 -18.70 0.11 -5.34
N HIS A 204 -19.15 0.93 -6.29
CA HIS A 204 -18.33 1.49 -7.35
C HIS A 204 -17.66 2.79 -6.92
N ASP A 205 -16.69 3.25 -7.71
CA ASP A 205 -16.06 4.57 -7.52
C ASP A 205 -17.10 5.69 -7.63
N GLY A 206 -17.09 6.65 -6.70
CA GLY A 206 -18.07 7.72 -6.63
C GLY A 206 -19.39 7.36 -5.93
N ALA A 207 -19.55 6.13 -5.43
CA ALA A 207 -20.75 5.73 -4.71
C ALA A 207 -20.80 6.29 -3.27
N GLU A 208 -22.00 6.61 -2.80
CA GLU A 208 -22.23 7.00 -1.41
C GLU A 208 -22.23 5.78 -0.47
N VAL A 209 -21.68 5.99 0.72
CA VAL A 209 -21.58 4.99 1.79
C VAL A 209 -22.09 5.54 3.12
N ALA A 210 -22.77 4.67 3.86
CA ALA A 210 -23.22 4.96 5.21
C ALA A 210 -22.21 4.46 6.26
N VAL A 211 -22.33 5.00 7.47
CA VAL A 211 -21.56 4.53 8.64
C VAL A 211 -21.85 3.05 8.89
N GLY A 212 -20.79 2.26 9.03
CA GLY A 212 -20.85 0.83 9.32
C GLY A 212 -21.08 -0.04 8.07
N GLU A 213 -21.09 0.52 6.87
CA GLU A 213 -21.26 -0.26 5.64
C GLU A 213 -19.95 -0.97 5.24
N VAL A 214 -20.05 -2.25 4.85
CA VAL A 214 -18.91 -3.03 4.37
C VAL A 214 -18.71 -2.74 2.88
N VAL A 215 -17.58 -2.14 2.53
CA VAL A 215 -17.26 -1.68 1.18
C VAL A 215 -16.35 -2.62 0.40
N ALA A 216 -15.56 -3.43 1.10
CA ALA A 216 -14.65 -4.40 0.50
C ALA A 216 -14.53 -5.65 1.36
N ASN A 217 -14.35 -6.81 0.74
CA ASN A 217 -14.12 -8.09 1.42
C ASN A 217 -13.15 -8.98 0.63
N TRP A 218 -12.33 -9.77 1.33
CA TRP A 218 -11.40 -10.73 0.75
C TRP A 218 -11.16 -11.91 1.69
N ASP A 219 -10.47 -12.95 1.19
CA ASP A 219 -10.01 -14.06 2.02
C ASP A 219 -8.67 -13.70 2.70
N PRO A 220 -8.57 -13.72 4.03
CA PRO A 220 -7.33 -13.36 4.74
C PRO A 220 -6.22 -14.42 4.66
N HIS A 221 -6.55 -15.64 4.22
CA HIS A 221 -5.65 -16.77 4.13
C HIS A 221 -5.22 -17.08 2.70
N THR A 222 -5.97 -16.61 1.71
CA THR A 222 -5.65 -16.86 0.31
C THR A 222 -5.69 -15.59 -0.53
N MET A 223 -4.71 -15.45 -1.42
CA MET A 223 -4.75 -14.46 -2.48
C MET A 223 -5.30 -15.15 -3.73
N PRO A 224 -6.50 -14.81 -4.20
CA PRO A 224 -7.03 -15.40 -5.43
C PRO A 224 -6.22 -14.90 -6.63
N VAL A 225 -6.13 -15.70 -7.68
CA VAL A 225 -5.65 -15.31 -9.01
C VAL A 225 -6.89 -15.10 -9.87
N ILE A 226 -7.19 -13.85 -10.23
CA ILE A 226 -8.45 -13.50 -10.88
C ILE A 226 -8.27 -13.41 -12.39
N SER A 227 -9.22 -13.97 -13.13
CA SER A 227 -9.29 -13.81 -14.58
C SER A 227 -9.78 -12.41 -14.98
N GLU A 228 -9.11 -11.79 -15.95
CA GLU A 228 -9.52 -10.51 -16.55
C GLU A 228 -10.37 -10.70 -17.82
N VAL A 229 -10.45 -11.93 -18.34
CA VAL A 229 -11.17 -12.28 -19.57
C VAL A 229 -11.99 -13.54 -19.40
N SER A 230 -13.05 -13.69 -20.19
CA SER A 230 -13.76 -14.97 -20.29
C SER A 230 -13.09 -15.86 -21.33
N GLY A 231 -13.07 -17.17 -21.09
CA GLY A 231 -12.48 -18.12 -22.03
C GLY A 231 -12.42 -19.52 -21.46
N ARG A 232 -11.73 -20.40 -22.19
CA ARG A 232 -11.49 -21.77 -21.74
C ARG A 232 -10.09 -21.87 -21.15
N ILE A 233 -9.96 -22.53 -20.01
CA ILE A 233 -8.67 -22.76 -19.37
C ILE A 233 -7.89 -23.79 -20.18
N GLN A 234 -6.63 -23.48 -20.45
CA GLN A 234 -5.64 -24.40 -20.98
C GLN A 234 -4.43 -24.43 -20.04
N PHE A 235 -4.08 -25.62 -19.59
CA PHE A 235 -2.89 -25.81 -18.76
C PHE A 235 -1.61 -25.69 -19.60
N SER A 236 -0.63 -24.93 -19.09
CA SER A 236 0.70 -24.79 -19.67
C SER A 236 1.73 -25.18 -18.62
N ASP A 237 2.64 -26.08 -18.94
CA ASP A 237 3.70 -26.56 -18.02
C ASP A 237 3.18 -27.11 -16.67
N ILE A 238 1.94 -27.59 -16.64
CA ILE A 238 1.33 -28.27 -15.49
C ILE A 238 1.39 -29.77 -15.77
N VAL A 239 2.33 -30.46 -15.13
CA VAL A 239 2.56 -31.90 -15.30
C VAL A 239 2.59 -32.56 -13.93
N ASP A 240 1.69 -33.53 -13.73
CA ASP A 240 1.55 -34.26 -12.47
C ASP A 240 2.86 -34.96 -12.09
N GLY A 241 3.28 -34.77 -10.83
CA GLY A 241 4.51 -35.32 -10.27
C GLY A 241 5.80 -34.62 -10.70
N LEU A 242 5.75 -33.68 -11.65
CA LEU A 242 6.89 -32.84 -12.04
C LEU A 242 6.76 -31.40 -11.57
N THR A 243 5.61 -30.77 -11.80
CA THR A 243 5.34 -29.37 -11.43
C THR A 243 4.20 -29.22 -10.45
N VAL A 244 3.30 -30.21 -10.38
CA VAL A 244 2.12 -30.18 -9.51
C VAL A 244 1.85 -31.54 -8.86
N THR A 245 1.14 -31.52 -7.74
CA THR A 245 0.63 -32.71 -7.05
C THR A 245 -0.87 -32.58 -6.89
N ARG A 246 -1.62 -33.65 -7.24
CA ARG A 246 -3.05 -33.71 -6.92
C ARG A 246 -3.24 -34.08 -5.45
N GLN A 247 -4.03 -33.28 -4.74
CA GLN A 247 -4.53 -33.57 -3.41
C GLN A 247 -6.05 -33.72 -3.49
N THR A 248 -6.58 -34.77 -2.89
CA THR A 248 -8.03 -34.92 -2.75
C THR A 248 -8.38 -34.66 -1.31
N ASP A 249 -9.27 -33.71 -1.08
CA ASP A 249 -9.78 -33.41 0.25
C ASP A 249 -10.70 -34.56 0.69
N GLU A 250 -10.36 -35.24 1.79
CA GLU A 250 -11.09 -36.42 2.27
C GLU A 250 -12.51 -36.11 2.78
N LEU A 251 -12.79 -34.85 3.13
CA LEU A 251 -14.09 -34.42 3.66
C LEU A 251 -15.06 -34.05 2.54
N THR A 252 -14.57 -33.38 1.50
CA THR A 252 -15.39 -32.88 0.38
C THR A 252 -15.34 -33.77 -0.85
N GLY A 253 -14.33 -34.65 -0.96
CA GLY A 253 -14.06 -35.45 -2.15
C GLY A 253 -13.56 -34.64 -3.35
N LEU A 254 -13.30 -33.33 -3.17
CA LEU A 254 -12.84 -32.45 -4.23
C LEU A 254 -11.35 -32.62 -4.46
N SER A 255 -10.96 -32.82 -5.72
CA SER A 255 -9.56 -32.86 -6.12
C SER A 255 -9.05 -31.44 -6.41
N SER A 256 -7.92 -31.07 -5.82
CA SER A 256 -7.21 -29.82 -6.04
C SER A 256 -5.79 -30.11 -6.53
N ILE A 257 -5.29 -29.26 -7.42
CA ILE A 257 -3.93 -29.35 -7.95
C ILE A 257 -3.08 -28.35 -7.19
N VAL A 258 -2.05 -28.82 -6.49
CA VAL A 258 -1.11 -27.97 -5.73
C VAL A 258 0.18 -27.84 -6.52
N VAL A 259 0.58 -26.61 -6.84
CA VAL A 259 1.83 -26.32 -7.55
C VAL A 259 3.01 -26.53 -6.61
N GLN A 260 4.00 -27.31 -7.04
CA GLN A 260 5.21 -27.60 -6.26
C GLN A 260 6.18 -26.42 -6.30
N ASP A 261 6.85 -26.17 -5.18
CA ASP A 261 7.97 -25.23 -5.13
C ASP A 261 9.14 -25.73 -5.99
N VAL A 262 9.90 -24.82 -6.61
CA VAL A 262 11.00 -25.19 -7.54
C VAL A 262 12.03 -26.12 -6.89
N GLY A 263 12.24 -26.00 -5.57
CA GLY A 263 13.13 -26.88 -4.80
C GLY A 263 12.63 -28.31 -4.62
N GLU A 264 11.32 -28.53 -4.69
CA GLU A 264 10.66 -29.84 -4.51
C GLU A 264 10.45 -30.58 -5.84
N ARG A 265 10.61 -29.88 -6.97
CA ARG A 265 10.41 -30.44 -8.31
C ARG A 265 11.54 -31.40 -8.70
N ALA A 266 11.17 -32.46 -9.42
CA ALA A 266 12.13 -33.33 -10.08
C ALA A 266 12.99 -32.53 -11.08
N THR A 267 14.19 -33.02 -11.40
CA THR A 267 15.14 -32.33 -12.30
C THR A 267 14.51 -31.92 -13.64
N ALA A 268 13.64 -32.75 -14.21
CA ALA A 268 12.92 -32.49 -15.45
C ALA A 268 11.85 -31.37 -15.35
N GLY A 269 11.41 -31.01 -14.14
CA GLY A 269 10.39 -29.98 -13.88
C GLY A 269 10.94 -28.64 -13.38
N LYS A 270 12.26 -28.51 -13.21
CA LYS A 270 12.87 -27.29 -12.66
C LYS A 270 12.77 -26.08 -13.60
N ASP A 271 12.84 -26.30 -14.91
CA ASP A 271 12.76 -25.24 -15.91
C ASP A 271 11.31 -24.92 -16.35
N LEU A 272 10.36 -25.78 -15.96
CA LEU A 272 8.94 -25.63 -16.33
C LEU A 272 8.27 -24.50 -15.51
N ARG A 273 7.44 -23.70 -16.17
CA ARG A 273 6.75 -22.56 -15.55
C ARG A 273 5.24 -22.77 -15.58
N PRO A 274 4.68 -23.48 -14.57
CA PRO A 274 3.26 -23.79 -14.53
C PRO A 274 2.43 -22.52 -14.64
N ALA A 275 1.52 -22.49 -15.61
CA ALA A 275 0.68 -21.35 -15.90
C ALA A 275 -0.69 -21.79 -16.41
N LEU A 276 -1.70 -20.97 -16.14
CA LEU A 276 -3.04 -21.11 -16.69
C LEU A 276 -3.19 -20.13 -17.85
N ARG A 277 -3.49 -20.64 -19.04
CA ARG A 277 -3.78 -19.83 -20.23
C ARG A 277 -5.27 -19.80 -20.49
N LEU A 278 -5.76 -18.68 -21.02
CA LEU A 278 -7.13 -18.57 -21.48
C LEU A 278 -7.18 -18.52 -22.99
N VAL A 279 -7.91 -19.47 -23.56
CA VAL A 279 -8.05 -19.64 -25.01
C VAL A 279 -9.50 -19.46 -25.46
N ASP A 280 -9.67 -19.06 -26.72
CA ASP A 280 -10.95 -18.98 -27.38
C ASP A 280 -11.49 -20.36 -27.78
N SER A 281 -12.66 -20.41 -28.42
CA SER A 281 -13.28 -21.64 -28.92
C SER A 281 -12.43 -22.37 -29.98
N ASN A 282 -11.44 -21.71 -30.58
CA ASN A 282 -10.54 -22.26 -31.58
C ASN A 282 -9.17 -22.63 -30.99
N GLY A 283 -8.97 -22.49 -29.68
CA GLY A 283 -7.71 -22.77 -29.00
C GLY A 283 -6.64 -21.69 -29.16
N LYS A 284 -7.01 -20.48 -29.61
CA LYS A 284 -6.09 -19.34 -29.71
C LYS A 284 -6.08 -18.54 -28.42
N ASP A 285 -4.91 -18.05 -28.01
CA ASP A 285 -4.78 -17.22 -26.81
C ASP A 285 -5.64 -15.96 -26.88
N ILE A 286 -6.37 -15.71 -25.80
CA ILE A 286 -7.11 -14.47 -25.58
C ILE A 286 -6.12 -13.42 -25.05
N LEU A 287 -6.22 -12.19 -25.53
CA LEU A 287 -5.38 -11.08 -25.06
C LEU A 287 -6.07 -10.33 -23.92
N ILE A 288 -5.28 -9.84 -22.96
CA ILE A 288 -5.81 -9.05 -21.83
C ILE A 288 -6.26 -7.67 -22.37
N PRO A 289 -7.48 -7.21 -22.05
CA PRO A 289 -8.04 -5.97 -22.56
C PRO A 289 -7.10 -4.77 -22.33
N GLY A 290 -6.81 -4.03 -23.41
CA GLY A 290 -5.91 -2.88 -23.36
C GLY A 290 -4.42 -3.22 -23.43
N THR A 291 -4.05 -4.48 -23.65
CA THR A 291 -2.66 -4.91 -23.86
C THR A 291 -2.55 -5.96 -24.97
N ASP A 292 -1.38 -6.09 -25.59
CA ASP A 292 -1.08 -7.15 -26.57
C ASP A 292 -0.54 -8.43 -25.90
N VAL A 293 -0.78 -8.58 -24.59
CA VAL A 293 -0.28 -9.70 -23.78
C VAL A 293 -1.33 -10.80 -23.72
N ALA A 294 -0.93 -12.03 -24.00
CA ALA A 294 -1.79 -13.21 -23.83
C ALA A 294 -2.22 -13.36 -22.36
N ALA A 295 -3.47 -13.76 -22.14
CA ALA A 295 -4.05 -14.05 -20.83
C ALA A 295 -3.45 -15.34 -20.26
N GLN A 296 -2.20 -15.24 -19.83
CA GLN A 296 -1.40 -16.29 -19.23
C GLN A 296 -1.03 -15.91 -17.80
N TYR A 297 -1.50 -16.71 -16.85
CA TYR A 297 -1.33 -16.51 -15.42
C TYR A 297 -0.33 -17.51 -14.87
N PHE A 298 0.89 -17.05 -14.59
CA PHE A 298 1.92 -17.88 -13.97
C PHE A 298 1.59 -18.18 -12.51
N LEU A 299 1.74 -19.44 -12.13
CA LEU A 299 1.45 -19.91 -10.79
C LEU A 299 2.75 -20.11 -9.99
N PRO A 300 2.92 -19.43 -8.85
CA PRO A 300 4.03 -19.70 -7.96
C PRO A 300 3.83 -21.06 -7.25
N GLY A 301 4.89 -21.56 -6.61
CA GLY A 301 4.76 -22.72 -5.74
C GLY A 301 3.75 -22.50 -4.62
N LYS A 302 3.13 -23.59 -4.16
CA LYS A 302 2.00 -23.66 -3.23
C LYS A 302 0.68 -23.12 -3.74
N ALA A 303 0.60 -22.58 -4.97
CA ALA A 303 -0.68 -22.19 -5.55
C ALA A 303 -1.59 -23.42 -5.68
N ILE A 304 -2.87 -23.25 -5.33
CA ILE A 304 -3.89 -24.29 -5.35
C ILE A 304 -4.86 -23.97 -6.48
N VAL A 305 -4.96 -24.87 -7.45
CA VAL A 305 -5.90 -24.79 -8.58
C VAL A 305 -7.02 -25.79 -8.31
N THR A 306 -8.26 -25.32 -8.32
CA THR A 306 -9.47 -26.14 -8.12
C THR A 306 -10.25 -26.38 -9.41
N LEU A 307 -9.70 -25.94 -10.54
CA LEU A 307 -10.31 -26.01 -11.86
C LEU A 307 -9.62 -27.08 -12.69
N ASP A 308 -10.38 -27.72 -13.58
CA ASP A 308 -9.86 -28.70 -14.54
C ASP A 308 -9.43 -28.05 -15.86
N ASP A 309 -8.56 -28.73 -16.59
CA ASP A 309 -8.16 -28.32 -17.94
C ASP A 309 -9.38 -28.37 -18.88
N GLY A 310 -9.59 -27.31 -19.65
CA GLY A 310 -10.78 -27.16 -20.49
C GLY A 310 -12.03 -26.66 -19.77
N ALA A 311 -11.97 -26.26 -18.50
CA ALA A 311 -13.08 -25.58 -17.84
C ALA A 311 -13.33 -24.19 -18.46
N GLU A 312 -14.60 -23.77 -18.54
CA GLU A 312 -14.97 -22.41 -18.93
C GLU A 312 -14.88 -21.49 -17.71
N ILE A 313 -14.28 -20.30 -17.89
CA ILE A 313 -14.16 -19.28 -16.87
C ILE A 313 -14.77 -17.97 -17.37
N GLU A 314 -15.42 -17.25 -16.46
CA GLU A 314 -15.90 -15.90 -16.72
C GLU A 314 -14.96 -14.82 -16.18
N VAL A 315 -15.19 -13.56 -16.58
CA VAL A 315 -14.39 -12.43 -16.09
C VAL A 315 -14.60 -12.29 -14.58
N GLY A 316 -13.53 -12.08 -13.81
CA GLY A 316 -13.60 -11.82 -12.38
C GLY A 316 -13.67 -13.08 -11.50
N GLU A 317 -13.63 -14.28 -12.09
CA GLU A 317 -13.56 -15.53 -11.35
C GLU A 317 -12.12 -15.91 -10.97
N ALA A 318 -11.98 -16.66 -9.88
CA ALA A 318 -10.68 -17.09 -9.37
C ALA A 318 -10.22 -18.38 -10.06
N LEU A 319 -9.08 -18.27 -10.77
CA LEU A 319 -8.41 -19.37 -11.45
C LEU A 319 -7.64 -20.27 -10.48
N ALA A 320 -7.02 -19.67 -9.46
CA ALA A 320 -6.24 -20.34 -8.45
C ALA A 320 -6.30 -19.54 -7.14
N ARG A 321 -5.90 -20.18 -6.04
CA ARG A 321 -5.73 -19.53 -4.73
C ARG A 321 -4.31 -19.76 -4.26
N ILE A 322 -3.61 -18.68 -3.92
CA ILE A 322 -2.27 -18.75 -3.37
C ILE A 322 -2.40 -18.62 -1.86
N PRO A 323 -2.09 -19.67 -1.08
CA PRO A 323 -2.06 -19.58 0.37
C PRO A 323 -1.08 -18.48 0.77
N GLN A 324 -1.58 -17.49 1.50
CA GLN A 324 -0.73 -16.54 2.15
C GLN A 324 -0.27 -17.19 3.45
N GLU A 325 1.01 -17.55 3.53
CA GLU A 325 1.61 -17.88 4.82
C GLU A 325 1.26 -16.75 5.79
N SER A 326 0.74 -17.11 6.96
CA SER A 326 0.73 -16.24 8.12
C SER A 326 2.14 -15.67 8.21
N VAL A 327 2.28 -14.35 8.15
CA VAL A 327 3.54 -13.69 8.53
C VAL A 327 3.83 -14.19 9.95
N GLY A 328 4.71 -15.18 10.02
CA GLY A 328 4.77 -16.15 11.11
C GLY A 328 5.90 -17.16 10.92
N ARG A 329 6.43 -17.33 9.70
CA ARG A 329 7.80 -17.82 9.49
C ARG A 329 8.70 -16.68 9.03
N LYS A 330 9.26 -15.94 9.99
CA LYS A 330 10.48 -15.19 9.72
C LYS A 330 11.61 -16.21 9.59
N ILE A 331 12.03 -16.40 8.34
CA ILE A 331 13.32 -16.91 7.86
C ILE A 331 14.28 -17.24 9.02
N LEU A 332 14.46 -18.53 9.32
CA LEU A 332 15.62 -19.02 10.07
C LEU A 332 16.86 -18.68 9.23
N PRO A 333 17.78 -17.80 9.67
CA PRO A 333 19.08 -17.71 9.03
C PRO A 333 19.83 -18.98 9.37
N VAL A 334 20.17 -19.74 8.34
CA VAL A 334 21.13 -20.84 8.39
C VAL A 334 22.37 -20.34 9.13
N VAL A 335 22.69 -21.00 10.23
CA VAL A 335 23.85 -20.70 11.06
C VAL A 335 25.10 -21.03 10.25
N PHE A 336 25.72 -20.04 9.62
CA PHE A 336 27.11 -20.16 9.18
C PHE A 336 27.98 -20.08 10.44
N HIS A 337 28.39 -21.25 10.94
CA HIS A 337 29.53 -21.35 11.84
C HIS A 337 30.80 -21.09 11.02
N ALA A 338 31.60 -20.13 11.46
CA ALA A 338 33.03 -20.06 11.20
C ALA A 338 33.75 -20.30 12.52
#